data_AF-A0A348ZZZ7-F1
#
_entry.id   AF-A0A348ZZZ7-F1
#
_cell.length_a   1.000
_cell.length_b   1.000
_cell.length_c   1.000
_cell.angle_alpha   90.00
_cell.angle_beta   90.00
_cell.angle_gamma   90.00
#
_symmetry.space_group_name_H-M   'P 1'
#
loop_
_entity.id
_entity.type
_entity.pdbx_description
1 polymer ?
#
loop_
_entity_poly.entity_id
_entity_poly.type
_entity_poly.pdbx_seq_one_letter_code
_entity_poly.pdbx_strand_id
1 'polypeptide(L)'
;MDRSSLIPVRCTLPDGAIFDVIANDISSEGLRFYMSNSPVPPSVGDSLKLRFDTPGLEGVSVSGTIKNSSKVLDMACFRVCFDEVSDGDQPKLAEYRNPEAHRTHRGVDLGREDDIVPEGGVLFVIDEPAIRDTYGFLERSFDVLHSDSFDVISQLLSASPDAILLSSCLPDAPMVLQVLTGHPILRATPVIEVQRGKPKTSGRFFASLSSPLDEGLVLETFYRAIEAKRISTSLHEGEFSGPFKTGLSILLVDDSPGSEEYDLEVLRGLDCEVKRISNLKLLYDAFAWSTPDVIAIDEGTREVDARTVCRLLNMNRELKDVPKLLLSERKGRGISDQSALFSSVLTKPFTAKQFLSRVHYLFRQTSK
;
A
#
# COMPACT_ATOMS: atom_id res chain seq x y z
N MET A 1 3.73 0.62 -18.46
CA MET A 1 3.40 -0.75 -18.91
C MET A 1 1.92 -0.78 -19.21
N ASP A 2 1.56 -1.08 -20.45
CA ASP A 2 0.15 -1.20 -20.87
C ASP A 2 -0.37 -2.60 -20.47
N ARG A 3 -1.50 -2.65 -19.76
CA ARG A 3 -2.06 -3.88 -19.15
C ARG A 3 -2.96 -4.67 -20.11
N SER A 4 -3.06 -4.25 -21.36
CA SER A 4 -3.99 -4.81 -22.37
C SER A 4 -3.49 -6.08 -23.09
N SER A 5 -2.30 -6.59 -22.79
CA SER A 5 -1.64 -7.65 -23.59
C SER A 5 -1.44 -9.01 -22.90
N LEU A 6 -2.04 -9.25 -21.72
CA LEU A 6 -1.94 -10.55 -21.05
C LEU A 6 -2.98 -11.53 -21.58
N ILE A 7 -2.52 -12.69 -22.08
CA ILE A 7 -3.40 -13.74 -22.63
C ILE A 7 -3.29 -14.98 -21.72
N PRO A 8 -4.38 -15.41 -21.05
CA PRO A 8 -4.39 -16.68 -20.36
C PRO A 8 -4.36 -17.81 -21.38
N VAL A 9 -3.46 -18.76 -21.19
CA VAL A 9 -3.25 -19.89 -22.09
C VAL A 9 -3.32 -21.18 -21.29
N ARG A 10 -4.13 -22.13 -21.77
CA ARG A 10 -4.17 -23.48 -21.24
C ARG A 10 -3.20 -24.37 -22.01
N CYS A 11 -2.34 -25.06 -21.27
CA CYS A 11 -1.32 -25.96 -21.79
C CYS A 11 -1.57 -27.39 -21.34
N THR A 12 -1.30 -28.34 -22.23
CA THR A 12 -1.36 -29.78 -21.92
C THR A 12 0.01 -30.43 -22.16
N LEU A 13 0.51 -31.19 -21.18
CA LEU A 13 1.73 -31.98 -21.26
C LEU A 13 1.54 -33.27 -22.07
N PRO A 14 2.64 -33.91 -22.55
CA PRO A 14 2.56 -35.18 -23.26
C PRO A 14 1.89 -36.32 -22.48
N ASP A 15 1.94 -36.28 -21.14
CA ASP A 15 1.28 -37.25 -20.25
C ASP A 15 -0.20 -36.90 -19.97
N GLY A 16 -0.70 -35.82 -20.55
CA GLY A 16 -2.08 -35.36 -20.40
C GLY A 16 -2.32 -34.39 -19.24
N ALA A 17 -1.29 -34.02 -18.46
CA ALA A 17 -1.46 -33.04 -17.39
C ALA A 17 -1.74 -31.64 -17.96
N ILE A 18 -2.71 -30.92 -17.35
CA ILE A 18 -3.15 -29.60 -17.81
C ILE A 18 -2.70 -28.54 -16.79
N PHE A 19 -2.23 -27.40 -17.28
CA PHE A 19 -1.89 -26.24 -16.46
C PHE A 19 -2.17 -24.93 -17.20
N ASP A 20 -2.51 -23.89 -16.45
CA ASP A 20 -2.76 -22.56 -16.98
C ASP A 20 -1.48 -21.70 -16.85
N VAL A 21 -1.12 -21.02 -17.93
CA VAL A 21 0.01 -20.08 -18.01
C VAL A 21 -0.49 -18.71 -18.47
N ILE A 22 0.22 -17.66 -18.07
CA ILE A 22 -0.06 -16.31 -18.54
C ILE A 22 1.03 -15.95 -19.54
N ALA A 23 0.62 -15.68 -20.79
CA ALA A 23 1.50 -15.13 -21.80
C ALA A 23 1.61 -13.61 -21.62
N ASN A 24 2.82 -13.08 -21.64
CA ASN A 24 3.08 -11.65 -21.67
C ASN A 24 3.96 -11.32 -22.87
N ASP A 25 3.62 -10.22 -23.53
CA ASP A 25 4.41 -9.56 -24.57
C ASP A 25 4.64 -10.40 -25.85
N ILE A 26 3.90 -10.08 -26.92
CA ILE A 26 4.16 -10.59 -28.27
C ILE A 26 5.19 -9.66 -28.91
N SER A 27 6.47 -9.94 -28.68
CA SER A 27 7.56 -9.22 -29.35
C SER A 27 8.10 -10.02 -30.54
N SER A 28 8.87 -9.37 -31.41
CA SER A 28 9.64 -10.04 -32.48
C SER A 28 10.66 -11.06 -31.94
N GLU A 29 10.92 -11.09 -30.63
CA GLU A 29 11.83 -12.05 -29.99
C GLU A 29 11.13 -13.29 -29.41
N GLY A 30 9.80 -13.36 -29.52
CA GLY A 30 8.97 -14.48 -29.06
C GLY A 30 8.05 -14.15 -27.88
N LEU A 31 7.18 -15.10 -27.54
CA LEU A 31 6.26 -15.07 -26.40
C LEU A 31 6.98 -15.50 -25.11
N ARG A 32 6.73 -14.79 -24.00
CA ARG A 32 7.17 -15.21 -22.65
C ARG A 32 5.99 -15.73 -21.86
N PHE A 33 6.14 -16.93 -21.28
CA PHE A 33 5.13 -17.53 -20.41
C PHE A 33 5.59 -17.51 -18.96
N TYR A 34 4.64 -17.31 -18.06
CA TYR A 34 4.83 -17.44 -16.62
C TYR A 34 3.97 -18.60 -16.12
N MET A 35 4.62 -19.58 -15.48
CA MET A 35 3.93 -20.65 -14.76
C MET A 35 3.70 -20.22 -13.32
N SER A 36 2.44 -20.26 -12.85
CA SER A 36 2.14 -20.12 -11.43
C SER A 36 2.05 -21.50 -10.77
N ASN A 37 2.99 -21.81 -9.88
CA ASN A 37 2.89 -22.84 -8.84
C ASN A 37 2.31 -24.21 -9.23
N SER A 38 3.05 -24.96 -10.04
CA SER A 38 2.93 -26.42 -10.10
C SER A 38 4.32 -27.04 -10.05
N PRO A 39 4.56 -28.17 -9.35
CA PRO A 39 5.89 -28.80 -9.36
C PRO A 39 6.27 -29.10 -10.81
N VAL A 40 7.40 -28.53 -11.26
CA VAL A 40 7.98 -28.85 -12.56
C VAL A 40 8.16 -30.37 -12.59
N PRO A 41 7.57 -31.10 -13.56
CA PRO A 41 7.71 -32.55 -13.60
C PRO A 41 9.20 -32.90 -13.64
N PRO A 42 9.68 -33.82 -12.79
CA PRO A 42 11.11 -34.05 -12.56
C PRO A 42 11.87 -34.65 -13.77
N SER A 43 11.21 -34.87 -14.91
CA SER A 43 11.80 -35.52 -16.08
C SER A 43 11.19 -35.06 -17.40
N VAL A 44 11.01 -33.75 -17.60
CA VAL A 44 10.89 -33.24 -18.97
C VAL A 44 12.32 -33.08 -19.49
N GLY A 45 12.74 -33.93 -20.42
CA GLY A 45 13.97 -33.72 -21.19
C GLY A 45 13.94 -32.38 -21.95
N ASP A 46 15.01 -32.07 -22.69
CA ASP A 46 15.30 -30.75 -23.28
C ASP A 46 14.24 -30.13 -24.22
N SER A 47 13.08 -30.76 -24.39
CA SER A 47 11.96 -30.26 -25.19
C SER A 47 10.61 -30.53 -24.51
N LEU A 48 9.99 -29.46 -23.99
CA LEU A 48 8.56 -29.45 -23.66
C LEU A 48 7.78 -29.14 -24.94
N LYS A 49 6.84 -30.01 -25.34
CA LYS A 49 5.86 -29.69 -26.40
C LYS A 49 4.59 -29.18 -25.75
N LEU A 50 4.26 -27.93 -26.00
CA LEU A 50 3.00 -27.33 -25.55
C LEU A 50 1.98 -27.35 -26.69
N ARG A 51 0.75 -27.73 -26.38
CA ARG A 51 -0.41 -27.58 -27.28
C ARG A 51 -1.32 -26.49 -26.72
N PHE A 52 -1.70 -25.55 -27.58
CA PHE A 52 -2.57 -24.42 -27.26
C PHE A 52 -3.99 -24.75 -27.70
N ASP A 53 -4.94 -24.72 -26.76
CA ASP A 53 -6.36 -24.93 -27.05
C ASP A 53 -7.11 -23.59 -27.23
N THR A 54 -6.37 -22.50 -27.49
CA THR A 54 -6.91 -21.15 -27.65
C THR A 54 -7.22 -20.87 -29.12
N PRO A 55 -8.45 -20.40 -29.47
CA PRO A 55 -8.80 -20.04 -30.84
C PRO A 55 -7.82 -19.00 -31.42
N GLY A 56 -7.27 -19.26 -32.61
CA GLY A 56 -6.26 -18.42 -33.28
C GLY A 56 -4.80 -18.83 -33.04
N LEU A 57 -4.54 -19.81 -32.18
CA LEU A 57 -3.22 -20.42 -31.96
C LEU A 57 -3.21 -21.92 -32.32
N GLU A 58 -4.21 -22.39 -33.07
CA GLU A 58 -4.29 -23.79 -33.47
C GLU A 58 -3.08 -24.18 -34.33
N GLY A 59 -2.40 -25.27 -33.95
CA GLY A 59 -1.23 -25.77 -34.69
C GLY A 59 0.10 -25.12 -34.31
N VAL A 60 0.12 -24.13 -33.42
CA VAL A 60 1.37 -23.58 -32.90
C VAL A 60 2.06 -24.60 -32.00
N SER A 61 3.21 -25.11 -32.45
CA SER A 61 4.10 -25.98 -31.69
C SER A 61 5.16 -25.11 -31.04
N VAL A 62 5.23 -25.15 -29.70
CA VAL A 62 6.28 -24.48 -28.94
C VAL A 62 7.24 -25.54 -28.41
N SER A 63 8.53 -25.37 -28.72
CA SER A 63 9.62 -26.09 -28.09
C SER A 63 10.50 -25.12 -27.31
N GLY A 64 10.93 -25.51 -26.11
CA GLY A 64 11.79 -24.69 -25.26
C GLY A 64 12.48 -25.52 -24.18
N THR A 65 13.63 -25.02 -23.71
CA THR A 65 14.47 -25.67 -22.70
C THR A 65 14.26 -25.02 -21.34
N ILE A 66 14.04 -25.82 -20.29
CA ILE A 66 13.89 -25.31 -18.92
C ILE A 66 15.29 -25.08 -18.33
N LYS A 67 15.67 -23.82 -18.10
CA LYS A 67 16.89 -23.50 -17.33
C LYS A 67 16.53 -23.35 -15.85
N ASN A 68 16.95 -24.31 -15.04
CA ASN A 68 16.78 -24.26 -13.60
C ASN A 68 17.86 -23.34 -13.00
N SER A 69 17.54 -22.07 -12.72
CA SER A 69 18.44 -21.18 -11.99
C SER A 69 18.14 -21.27 -10.49
N SER A 70 18.96 -22.01 -9.77
CA SER A 70 18.87 -22.13 -8.32
C SER A 70 19.18 -20.78 -7.65
N LYS A 71 18.12 -20.00 -7.38
CA LYS A 71 17.90 -19.15 -6.20
C LYS A 71 16.75 -18.16 -6.46
N VAL A 72 15.66 -18.36 -5.71
CA VAL A 72 14.58 -17.40 -5.41
C VAL A 72 13.74 -16.99 -6.63
N LEU A 73 12.51 -17.53 -6.65
CA LEU A 73 11.51 -17.55 -7.73
C LEU A 73 11.80 -18.60 -8.82
N ASP A 74 11.05 -19.70 -8.80
CA ASP A 74 10.99 -20.68 -9.89
C ASP A 74 10.30 -20.02 -11.10
N MET A 75 11.04 -19.18 -11.82
CA MET A 75 10.64 -18.61 -13.10
C MET A 75 11.23 -19.46 -14.22
N ALA A 76 10.43 -20.35 -14.81
CA ALA A 76 10.76 -20.94 -16.09
C ALA A 76 10.52 -19.90 -17.20
N CYS A 77 11.59 -19.47 -17.87
CA CYS A 77 11.49 -18.58 -19.02
C CYS A 77 11.55 -19.43 -20.30
N PHE A 78 10.49 -19.41 -21.09
CA PHE A 78 10.42 -20.13 -22.36
C PHE A 78 10.71 -19.17 -23.51
N ARG A 79 11.47 -19.64 -24.50
CA ARG A 79 11.60 -18.97 -25.80
C ARG A 79 10.78 -19.76 -26.80
N VAL A 80 9.82 -19.11 -27.44
CA VAL A 80 9.06 -19.70 -28.54
C VAL A 80 9.79 -19.45 -29.84
N CYS A 81 10.24 -20.52 -30.50
CA CYS A 81 10.60 -20.48 -31.91
C CYS A 81 9.38 -20.94 -32.72
N PHE A 82 9.00 -20.17 -33.72
CA PHE A 82 8.02 -20.62 -34.71
C PHE A 82 8.78 -21.45 -35.74
N ASP A 83 8.38 -22.70 -35.96
CA ASP A 83 8.84 -23.45 -37.12
C ASP A 83 8.39 -22.71 -38.38
N GLU A 84 9.26 -22.62 -39.39
CA GLU A 84 8.96 -21.98 -40.67
C GLU A 84 7.62 -22.49 -41.20
N VAL A 85 6.61 -21.62 -41.18
CA VAL A 85 5.35 -21.86 -41.87
C VAL A 85 5.73 -22.01 -43.34
N SER A 86 5.35 -23.14 -43.93
CA SER A 86 5.55 -23.41 -45.35
C SER A 86 5.09 -22.19 -46.14
N ASP A 87 5.97 -21.64 -46.98
CA ASP A 87 5.73 -20.47 -47.84
C ASP A 87 4.30 -20.50 -48.41
N GLY A 88 3.42 -19.63 -47.90
CA GLY A 88 2.01 -19.63 -48.32
C GLY A 88 1.08 -18.67 -47.59
N ASP A 89 1.07 -18.65 -46.26
CA ASP A 89 0.09 -17.86 -45.49
C ASP A 89 0.75 -17.12 -44.32
N GLN A 90 1.02 -15.81 -44.49
CA GLN A 90 1.40 -14.94 -43.37
C GLN A 90 0.16 -14.49 -42.60
N PRO A 91 0.10 -14.65 -41.26
CA PRO A 91 -0.94 -14.03 -40.46
C PRO A 91 -0.71 -12.52 -40.36
N LYS A 92 -1.66 -11.73 -40.86
CA LYS A 92 -1.66 -10.27 -40.72
C LYS A 92 -1.98 -9.86 -39.28
N LEU A 93 -1.01 -9.37 -38.52
CA LEU A 93 -1.26 -8.59 -37.31
C LEU A 93 -1.54 -7.13 -37.68
N ALA A 94 -2.70 -6.61 -37.26
CA ALA A 94 -3.09 -5.22 -37.45
C ALA A 94 -2.38 -4.30 -36.43
N GLU A 95 -1.67 -3.28 -36.91
CA GLU A 95 -1.04 -2.24 -36.08
C GLU A 95 -2.11 -1.33 -35.43
N TYR A 96 -2.02 -1.12 -34.12
CA TYR A 96 -2.80 -0.12 -33.38
C TYR A 96 -1.89 1.06 -32.99
N ARG A 97 -2.26 2.29 -33.37
CA ARG A 97 -1.54 3.53 -33.00
C ARG A 97 -2.46 4.50 -32.24
N ASN A 98 -2.00 5.01 -31.10
CA ASN A 98 -2.70 6.01 -30.28
C ASN A 98 -2.28 7.45 -30.70
N PRO A 99 -3.21 8.40 -30.96
CA PRO A 99 -2.89 9.64 -31.67
C PRO A 99 -2.68 10.91 -30.81
N GLU A 100 -2.75 10.88 -29.47
CA GLU A 100 -2.76 12.13 -28.69
C GLU A 100 -1.56 12.28 -27.73
N ALA A 101 -0.47 12.86 -28.25
CA ALA A 101 0.62 13.36 -27.41
C ALA A 101 1.35 14.54 -28.07
N HIS A 102 0.76 15.73 -28.08
CA HIS A 102 1.51 16.98 -28.26
C HIS A 102 0.81 18.16 -27.57
N ARG A 103 1.51 18.77 -26.59
CA ARG A 103 1.68 20.24 -26.49
C ARG A 103 2.71 20.59 -25.42
N THR A 104 3.60 21.51 -25.80
CA THR A 104 4.68 22.10 -25.02
C THR A 104 4.30 23.51 -24.56
N HIS A 105 4.78 23.96 -23.41
CA HIS A 105 5.40 25.28 -23.21
C HIS A 105 6.19 25.37 -21.90
N ARG A 106 7.19 26.26 -21.92
CA ARG A 106 8.33 26.44 -20.99
C ARG A 106 7.95 27.12 -19.67
N GLY A 107 8.45 26.56 -18.57
CA GLY A 107 9.58 27.14 -17.82
C GLY A 107 9.30 27.74 -16.44
N VAL A 108 9.63 26.99 -15.37
CA VAL A 108 10.51 27.41 -14.25
C VAL A 108 11.22 26.15 -13.76
N ASP A 109 12.55 26.21 -13.65
CA ASP A 109 13.44 25.11 -13.30
C ASP A 109 13.75 25.15 -11.80
N LEU A 110 13.17 24.21 -11.04
CA LEU A 110 13.73 23.69 -9.79
C LEU A 110 13.47 22.18 -9.78
N GLY A 111 14.56 21.41 -9.84
CA GLY A 111 14.55 19.96 -10.04
C GLY A 111 13.65 19.18 -9.06
N ARG A 112 12.84 18.30 -9.68
CA ARG A 112 11.88 17.29 -9.16
C ARG A 112 10.46 17.81 -8.91
N GLU A 113 9.65 17.72 -9.97
CA GLU A 113 8.26 18.23 -10.09
C GLU A 113 7.14 17.32 -9.54
N ASP A 114 7.38 16.25 -8.78
CA ASP A 114 6.29 15.34 -8.33
C ASP A 114 6.15 15.10 -6.81
N ASP A 115 6.93 15.79 -5.96
CA ASP A 115 6.68 15.74 -4.51
C ASP A 115 5.57 16.76 -4.18
N ILE A 116 4.31 16.29 -4.14
CA ILE A 116 3.17 17.06 -3.62
C ILE A 116 3.46 17.37 -2.15
N VAL A 117 4.01 18.56 -1.90
CA VAL A 117 4.11 19.13 -0.56
C VAL A 117 2.68 19.54 -0.16
N PRO A 118 2.08 18.97 0.90
CA PRO A 118 0.77 19.41 1.32
C PRO A 118 0.84 20.89 1.70
N GLU A 119 -0.01 21.71 1.08
CA GLU A 119 -0.06 23.14 1.32
C GLU A 119 -0.44 23.44 2.79
N GLY A 120 0.46 24.12 3.51
CA GLY A 120 0.14 25.02 4.64
C GLY A 120 -0.46 24.41 5.91
N GLY A 121 0.25 23.51 6.59
CA GLY A 121 -0.12 23.10 7.97
C GLY A 121 0.32 24.14 9.01
N VAL A 122 -0.49 24.36 10.06
CA VAL A 122 -0.12 25.21 11.19
C VAL A 122 0.71 24.41 12.19
N LEU A 123 1.96 24.80 12.42
CA LEU A 123 2.84 24.15 13.38
C LEU A 123 3.02 25.05 14.60
N PHE A 124 2.71 24.53 15.79
CA PHE A 124 3.00 25.25 17.02
C PHE A 124 4.26 24.72 17.69
N VAL A 125 5.25 25.59 17.90
CA VAL A 125 6.54 25.24 18.51
C VAL A 125 6.62 25.86 19.90
N ILE A 126 6.77 24.99 20.89
CA ILE A 126 7.00 25.36 22.29
C ILE A 126 8.44 24.99 22.59
N ASP A 127 9.32 25.99 22.56
CA ASP A 127 10.76 25.80 22.60
C ASP A 127 11.49 26.81 23.48
N GLU A 128 12.76 26.50 23.76
CA GLU A 128 13.70 27.50 24.29
C GLU A 128 14.17 28.38 23.12
N PRO A 129 14.30 29.71 23.30
CA PRO A 129 14.79 30.60 22.24
C PRO A 129 16.13 30.16 21.63
N ALA A 130 16.99 29.52 22.43
CA ALA A 130 18.31 29.05 22.02
C ALA A 130 18.29 27.93 20.97
N ILE A 131 17.17 27.22 20.81
CA ILE A 131 17.03 26.15 19.81
C ILE A 131 16.20 26.58 18.60
N ARG A 132 15.62 27.78 18.60
CA ARG A 132 14.74 28.29 17.54
C ARG A 132 15.40 28.28 16.17
N ASP A 133 16.66 28.70 16.10
CA ASP A 133 17.45 28.71 14.86
C ASP A 133 17.60 27.30 14.25
N THR A 134 17.46 26.25 15.07
CA THR A 134 17.51 24.85 14.62
C THR A 134 16.27 24.48 13.79
N TYR A 135 15.16 25.21 13.94
CA TYR A 135 13.88 24.91 13.28
C TYR A 135 13.53 25.89 12.16
N GLY A 136 14.40 26.84 11.82
CA GLY A 136 14.11 27.86 10.79
C GLY A 136 13.76 27.26 9.43
N PHE A 137 14.16 26.00 9.16
CA PHE A 137 13.74 25.29 7.96
C PHE A 137 12.24 24.97 7.91
N LEU A 138 11.55 24.86 9.05
CA LEU A 138 10.12 24.56 9.14
C LEU A 138 9.27 25.71 8.65
N GLU A 139 9.72 26.96 8.82
CA GLU A 139 9.06 28.16 8.30
C GLU A 139 8.97 28.17 6.76
N ARG A 140 9.78 27.33 6.08
CA ARG A 140 9.69 27.15 4.61
C ARG A 140 8.55 26.25 4.18
N SER A 141 7.96 25.47 5.10
CA SER A 141 6.96 24.44 4.78
C SER A 141 5.68 24.56 5.61
N PHE A 142 5.70 25.29 6.72
CA PHE A 142 4.59 25.39 7.67
C PHE A 142 4.41 26.83 8.14
N ASP A 143 3.18 27.17 8.53
CA ASP A 143 2.89 28.37 9.30
C ASP A 143 3.28 28.12 10.76
N VAL A 144 4.49 28.55 11.12
CA VAL A 144 5.08 28.27 12.44
C VAL A 144 4.71 29.35 13.45
N LEU A 145 4.13 28.94 14.58
CA LEU A 145 3.85 29.78 15.73
C LEU A 145 4.76 29.39 16.89
N HIS A 146 5.58 30.34 17.36
CA HIS A 146 6.49 30.13 18.47
C HIS A 146 5.89 30.63 19.79
N SER A 147 6.17 29.92 20.87
CA SER A 147 5.87 30.38 22.22
C SER A 147 6.85 29.83 23.24
N ASP A 148 7.22 30.67 24.20
CA ASP A 148 8.20 30.39 25.26
C ASP A 148 7.57 30.42 26.66
N SER A 149 6.24 30.55 26.77
CA SER A 149 5.53 30.76 28.03
C SER A 149 4.38 29.77 28.26
N PHE A 150 3.82 29.75 29.46
CA PHE A 150 2.70 28.88 29.80
C PHE A 150 1.33 29.36 29.24
N ASP A 151 1.22 30.62 28.81
CA ASP A 151 0.00 31.20 28.21
C ASP A 151 -0.34 30.63 26.81
N VAL A 152 0.49 29.68 26.36
CA VAL A 152 0.37 28.87 25.14
C VAL A 152 -1.02 28.31 24.89
N ILE A 153 -1.80 27.95 25.92
CA ILE A 153 -3.11 27.32 25.69
C ILE A 153 -4.05 28.24 24.92
N SER A 154 -4.10 29.53 25.26
CA SER A 154 -4.95 30.49 24.54
C SER A 154 -4.54 30.62 23.07
N GLN A 155 -3.23 30.66 22.81
CA GLN A 155 -2.66 30.74 21.47
C GLN A 155 -2.94 29.46 20.67
N LEU A 156 -2.73 28.28 21.27
CA LEU A 156 -3.03 26.98 20.67
C LEU A 156 -4.50 26.84 20.28
N LEU A 157 -5.41 27.29 21.15
CA LEU A 157 -6.84 27.22 20.87
C LEU A 157 -7.25 28.16 19.75
N SER A 158 -6.63 29.34 19.65
CA SER A 158 -6.88 30.28 18.56
C SER A 158 -6.28 29.81 17.23
N ALA A 159 -5.14 29.11 17.27
CA ALA A 159 -4.39 28.68 16.10
C ALA A 159 -4.85 27.33 15.52
N SER A 160 -5.47 26.47 16.34
CA SER A 160 -5.91 25.12 15.95
C SER A 160 -4.82 24.28 15.25
N PRO A 161 -3.60 24.18 15.81
CA PRO A 161 -2.43 23.68 15.09
C PRO A 161 -2.57 22.23 14.65
N ASP A 162 -1.94 21.88 13.54
CA ASP A 162 -1.96 20.53 12.96
C ASP A 162 -0.99 19.56 13.60
N ALA A 163 0.07 20.10 14.19
CA ALA A 163 0.97 19.38 15.08
C ALA A 163 1.54 20.36 16.11
N ILE A 164 1.99 19.82 17.24
CA ILE A 164 2.67 20.57 18.28
C ILE A 164 4.07 19.99 18.44
N LEU A 165 5.09 20.84 18.35
CA LEU A 165 6.45 20.51 18.70
C LEU A 165 6.72 21.00 20.13
N LEU A 166 7.03 20.08 21.03
CA LEU A 166 7.26 20.39 22.45
C LEU A 166 8.69 20.03 22.84
N SER A 167 9.48 21.03 23.23
CA SER A 167 10.80 20.79 23.81
C SER A 167 10.66 20.23 25.23
N SER A 168 11.26 19.07 25.49
CA SER A 168 11.29 18.47 26.83
C SER A 168 12.28 19.16 27.77
N CYS A 169 13.09 20.09 27.26
CA CYS A 169 13.99 20.90 28.09
C CYS A 169 13.26 22.02 28.84
N LEU A 170 12.02 22.34 28.44
CA LEU A 170 11.22 23.33 29.14
C LEU A 170 10.88 22.86 30.56
N PRO A 171 11.07 23.71 31.59
CA PRO A 171 10.73 23.36 32.97
C PRO A 171 9.29 22.88 33.13
N ASP A 172 8.37 23.46 32.36
CA ASP A 172 6.93 23.21 32.46
C ASP A 172 6.41 22.18 31.43
N ALA A 173 7.28 21.53 30.65
CA ALA A 173 6.87 20.57 29.62
C ALA A 173 5.91 19.47 30.13
N PRO A 174 6.10 18.85 31.33
CA PRO A 174 5.17 17.86 31.85
C PRO A 174 3.76 18.42 32.11
N MET A 175 3.69 19.66 32.60
CA MET A 175 2.43 20.36 32.86
C MET A 175 1.73 20.72 31.55
N VAL A 176 2.47 21.26 30.57
CA VAL A 176 1.96 21.54 29.22
C VAL A 176 1.37 20.27 28.60
N LEU A 177 2.11 19.16 28.63
CA LEU A 177 1.64 17.87 28.11
C LEU A 177 0.37 17.38 28.82
N GLN A 178 0.29 17.54 30.14
CA GLN A 178 -0.92 17.20 30.89
C GLN A 178 -2.13 18.04 30.45
N VAL A 179 -1.93 19.34 30.22
CA VAL A 179 -3.01 20.21 29.72
C VAL A 179 -3.41 19.83 28.29
N LEU A 180 -2.44 19.62 27.38
CA LEU A 180 -2.70 19.21 26.00
C LEU A 180 -3.52 17.92 25.94
N THR A 181 -3.11 16.91 26.70
CA THR A 181 -3.78 15.60 26.75
C THR A 181 -5.13 15.63 27.45
N GLY A 182 -5.31 16.53 28.43
CA GLY A 182 -6.58 16.72 29.13
C GLY A 182 -7.59 17.59 28.36
N HIS A 183 -7.13 18.41 27.42
CA HIS A 183 -7.99 19.37 26.73
C HIS A 183 -8.82 18.70 25.62
N PRO A 184 -10.17 18.86 25.60
CA PRO A 184 -11.04 18.16 24.65
C PRO A 184 -10.69 18.35 23.17
N ILE A 185 -10.26 19.57 22.81
CA ILE A 185 -9.89 19.95 21.43
C ILE A 185 -8.45 19.54 21.10
N LEU A 186 -7.51 19.75 22.02
CA LEU A 186 -6.08 19.59 21.74
C LEU A 186 -5.60 18.15 21.92
N ARG A 187 -6.34 17.30 22.65
CA ARG A 187 -5.97 15.89 22.86
C ARG A 187 -5.82 15.07 21.57
N ALA A 188 -6.44 15.52 20.48
CA ALA A 188 -6.34 14.89 19.16
C ALA A 188 -5.18 15.46 18.33
N THR A 189 -4.58 16.57 18.76
CA THR A 189 -3.45 17.19 18.07
C THR A 189 -2.19 16.41 18.42
N PRO A 190 -1.46 15.89 17.42
CA PRO A 190 -0.25 15.12 17.66
C PRO A 190 0.84 15.99 18.27
N VAL A 191 1.41 15.51 19.37
CA VAL A 191 2.54 16.16 20.05
C VAL A 191 3.82 15.41 19.72
N ILE A 192 4.79 16.11 19.13
CA ILE A 192 6.13 15.61 18.83
C ILE A 192 7.07 16.20 19.88
N GLU A 193 7.74 15.32 20.62
CA GLU A 193 8.73 15.73 21.62
C GLU A 193 10.07 16.01 20.93
N VAL A 194 10.75 17.08 21.35
CA VAL A 194 12.19 17.26 21.07
C VAL A 194 12.96 17.22 22.36
N GLN A 195 13.98 16.37 22.40
CA GLN A 195 14.81 16.18 23.57
C GLN A 195 16.31 16.18 23.24
N ARG A 196 17.15 16.46 24.24
CA ARG A 196 18.60 16.29 24.13
C ARG A 196 18.98 14.85 24.46
N GLY A 197 19.74 14.21 23.57
CA GLY A 197 20.17 12.81 23.75
C GLY A 197 19.13 11.79 23.31
N LYS A 198 19.38 10.50 23.60
CA LYS A 198 18.63 9.37 23.02
C LYS A 198 17.13 9.41 23.35
N PRO A 199 16.22 9.20 22.37
CA PRO A 199 14.77 9.21 22.56
C PRO A 199 14.38 8.30 23.72
N LYS A 200 13.65 8.84 24.71
CA LYS A 200 12.93 8.00 25.66
C LYS A 200 11.49 7.93 25.17
N THR A 201 11.08 6.77 24.68
CA THR A 201 9.69 6.56 24.26
C THR A 201 8.79 6.60 25.49
N SER A 202 8.15 7.75 25.72
CA SER A 202 6.98 7.83 26.58
C SER A 202 5.75 7.68 25.68
N GLY A 203 4.80 6.82 26.05
CA GLY A 203 3.61 6.51 25.23
C GLY A 203 2.60 7.66 25.07
N ARG A 204 3.01 8.90 25.37
CA ARG A 204 2.17 10.10 25.31
C ARG A 204 2.45 10.99 24.10
N PHE A 205 3.58 10.78 23.42
CA PHE A 205 3.95 11.53 22.24
C PHE A 205 3.66 10.74 20.97
N PHE A 206 3.35 11.46 19.89
CA PHE A 206 3.25 10.89 18.55
C PHE A 206 4.62 10.38 18.07
N ALA A 207 5.66 11.19 18.33
CA ALA A 207 7.05 10.86 18.06
C ALA A 207 7.97 11.62 19.03
N SER A 208 9.21 11.16 19.15
CA SER A 208 10.26 11.83 19.94
C SER A 208 11.51 11.97 19.06
N LEU A 209 11.99 13.20 18.93
CA LEU A 209 13.15 13.58 18.13
C LEU A 209 14.30 13.99 19.03
N SER A 210 15.52 13.67 18.61
CA SER A 210 16.73 14.02 19.36
C SER A 210 17.46 15.17 18.69
N SER A 211 17.90 16.15 19.49
CA SER A 211 18.83 17.17 19.02
C SER A 211 20.26 16.61 18.92
N PRO A 212 21.06 16.97 17.88
CA PRO A 212 20.72 17.87 16.78
C PRO A 212 19.72 17.23 15.81
N LEU A 213 18.82 18.05 15.28
CA LEU A 213 17.72 17.58 14.46
C LEU A 213 18.16 17.38 13.00
N ASP A 214 17.75 16.25 12.44
CA ASP A 214 17.85 16.00 11.02
C ASP A 214 16.62 16.59 10.31
N GLU A 215 16.83 17.52 9.39
CA GLU A 215 15.74 18.23 8.68
C GLU A 215 14.78 17.25 7.97
N GLY A 216 15.31 16.23 7.29
CA GLY A 216 14.51 15.25 6.58
C GLY A 216 13.60 14.44 7.52
N LEU A 217 14.17 13.96 8.63
CA LEU A 217 13.42 13.22 9.65
C LEU A 217 12.35 14.08 10.31
N VAL A 218 12.65 15.35 10.59
CA VAL A 218 11.69 16.28 11.21
C VAL A 218 10.50 16.50 10.27
N LEU A 219 10.78 16.84 9.00
CA LEU A 219 9.73 17.02 7.98
C LEU A 219 8.87 15.76 7.81
N GLU A 220 9.50 14.59 7.68
CA GLU A 220 8.77 13.32 7.59
C GLU A 220 7.87 13.09 8.81
N THR A 221 8.38 13.37 10.01
CA THR A 221 7.63 13.20 11.26
C THR A 221 6.42 14.13 11.31
N PHE A 222 6.57 15.38 10.89
CA PHE A 222 5.47 16.34 10.83
C PHE A 222 4.43 15.94 9.80
N TYR A 223 4.81 15.57 8.58
CA TYR A 223 3.84 15.13 7.58
C TYR A 223 3.03 13.93 8.06
N ARG A 224 3.66 12.98 8.74
CA ARG A 224 2.97 11.84 9.34
C ARG A 224 2.03 12.24 10.48
N ALA A 225 2.43 13.21 11.30
CA ALA A 225 1.60 13.75 12.38
C ALA A 225 0.38 14.48 11.82
N ILE A 226 0.58 15.42 10.90
CA ILE A 226 -0.46 16.20 10.25
C ILE A 226 -1.43 15.28 9.52
N GLU A 227 -0.94 14.29 8.77
CA GLU A 227 -1.82 13.34 8.09
C GLU A 227 -2.61 12.48 9.09
N ALA A 228 -1.99 12.05 10.20
CA ALA A 228 -2.70 11.35 11.26
C ALA A 228 -3.81 12.21 11.91
N LYS A 229 -3.55 13.51 12.12
CA LYS A 229 -4.54 14.47 12.59
C LYS A 229 -5.63 14.70 11.55
N ARG A 230 -5.27 14.85 10.27
CA ARG A 230 -6.23 15.05 9.18
C ARG A 230 -7.17 13.85 9.10
N ILE A 231 -6.63 12.63 9.12
CA ILE A 231 -7.43 11.40 9.18
C ILE A 231 -8.32 11.40 10.43
N SER A 232 -7.78 11.74 11.62
CA SER A 232 -8.56 11.74 12.86
C SER A 232 -9.65 12.82 12.90
N THR A 233 -9.42 13.96 12.25
CA THR A 233 -10.31 15.13 12.20
C THR A 233 -11.37 14.94 11.12
N SER A 234 -11.02 14.42 9.94
CA SER A 234 -11.99 13.94 8.94
C SER A 234 -12.92 12.87 9.54
N LEU A 235 -12.43 12.09 10.51
CA LEU A 235 -13.24 11.15 11.28
C LEU A 235 -14.16 11.81 12.33
N HIS A 236 -13.87 13.01 12.79
CA HIS A 236 -14.62 13.71 13.83
C HIS A 236 -15.54 14.84 13.31
N GLU A 237 -15.19 15.52 12.22
CA GLU A 237 -15.84 16.78 11.83
C GLU A 237 -16.87 16.68 10.70
N GLY A 238 -16.86 15.68 9.81
CA GLY A 238 -17.89 15.74 8.75
C GLY A 238 -17.86 14.82 7.55
N GLU A 239 -16.88 13.93 7.33
CA GLU A 239 -17.03 12.89 6.29
C GLU A 239 -17.41 11.51 6.85
N PHE A 240 -17.28 11.33 8.17
CA PHE A 240 -17.75 10.16 8.90
C PHE A 240 -18.95 10.45 9.81
N SER A 241 -19.80 11.39 9.41
CA SER A 241 -21.04 11.76 10.12
C SER A 241 -22.25 10.86 9.81
N GLY A 242 -22.05 9.80 9.03
CA GLY A 242 -23.05 8.74 8.86
C GLY A 242 -22.82 7.64 9.90
N PRO A 243 -23.87 6.96 10.39
CA PRO A 243 -23.68 5.79 11.24
C PRO A 243 -22.71 4.84 10.55
N PHE A 244 -21.70 4.36 11.30
CA PHE A 244 -20.91 3.24 10.85
C PHE A 244 -21.88 2.13 10.46
N LYS A 245 -21.84 1.67 9.20
CA LYS A 245 -22.60 0.50 8.78
C LYS A 245 -22.16 -0.66 9.68
N THR A 246 -23.07 -1.11 10.53
CA THR A 246 -22.86 -2.29 11.35
C THR A 246 -22.98 -3.54 10.48
N GLY A 247 -22.37 -4.63 10.91
CA GLY A 247 -22.41 -5.91 10.19
C GLY A 247 -21.64 -5.89 8.86
N LEU A 248 -20.59 -5.08 8.73
CA LEU A 248 -19.68 -5.19 7.59
C LEU A 248 -18.97 -6.55 7.61
N SER A 249 -18.90 -7.22 6.47
CA SER A 249 -18.17 -8.47 6.29
C SER A 249 -16.76 -8.17 5.77
N ILE A 250 -15.74 -8.53 6.53
CA ILE A 250 -14.33 -8.27 6.22
C ILE A 250 -13.63 -9.61 6.04
N LEU A 251 -12.93 -9.78 4.92
CA LEU A 251 -12.04 -10.91 4.72
C LEU A 251 -10.60 -10.50 5.05
N LEU A 252 -10.05 -11.03 6.14
CA LEU A 252 -8.66 -10.83 6.53
C LEU A 252 -7.79 -11.97 5.99
N VAL A 253 -6.76 -11.63 5.22
CA VAL A 253 -5.76 -12.55 4.69
C VAL A 253 -4.43 -12.27 5.38
N ASP A 254 -4.08 -13.14 6.33
CA ASP A 254 -2.83 -13.05 7.11
C ASP A 254 -2.40 -14.46 7.54
N ASP A 255 -1.28 -14.94 6.99
CA ASP A 255 -0.70 -16.25 7.28
C ASP A 255 0.39 -16.21 8.38
N SER A 256 0.65 -15.04 8.95
CA SER A 256 1.76 -14.85 9.86
C SER A 256 1.36 -15.21 11.31
N PRO A 257 2.00 -16.23 11.92
CA PRO A 257 1.73 -16.60 13.29
C PRO A 257 2.28 -15.53 14.24
N GLY A 258 1.38 -14.84 14.96
CA GLY A 258 1.72 -13.83 15.97
C GLY A 258 1.11 -12.44 15.73
N SER A 259 1.00 -11.97 14.49
CA SER A 259 0.20 -10.78 14.14
C SER A 259 -1.31 -11.06 14.27
N GLU A 260 -1.67 -12.34 14.16
CA GLU A 260 -3.02 -12.89 14.30
C GLU A 260 -3.79 -12.32 15.49
N GLU A 261 -3.21 -12.43 16.67
CA GLU A 261 -3.86 -12.03 17.91
C GLU A 261 -4.09 -10.52 17.91
N TYR A 262 -3.12 -9.76 17.42
CA TYR A 262 -3.19 -8.30 17.34
C TYR A 262 -4.25 -7.83 16.35
N ASP A 263 -4.20 -8.31 15.10
CA ASP A 263 -5.16 -7.91 14.07
C ASP A 263 -6.58 -8.33 14.48
N LEU A 264 -6.77 -9.54 15.02
CA LEU A 264 -8.08 -9.97 15.53
C LEU A 264 -8.51 -9.21 16.78
N GLU A 265 -7.63 -8.88 17.71
CA GLU A 265 -7.98 -8.10 18.92
C GLU A 265 -8.41 -6.68 18.54
N VAL A 266 -7.70 -6.06 17.60
CA VAL A 266 -8.07 -4.78 16.99
C VAL A 266 -9.45 -4.87 16.32
N LEU A 267 -9.78 -6.03 15.74
CA LEU A 267 -11.03 -6.27 15.03
C LEU A 267 -12.21 -6.74 15.91
N ARG A 268 -11.95 -7.41 17.05
CA ARG A 268 -12.96 -7.94 17.98
C ARG A 268 -13.79 -6.85 18.65
N GLY A 269 -13.23 -5.64 18.77
CA GLY A 269 -13.93 -4.48 19.31
C GLY A 269 -14.93 -3.83 18.35
N LEU A 270 -15.13 -4.41 17.17
CA LEU A 270 -15.88 -3.81 16.08
C LEU A 270 -17.15 -4.62 15.79
N ASP A 271 -18.22 -3.92 15.42
CA ASP A 271 -19.48 -4.53 14.99
C ASP A 271 -19.39 -4.97 13.52
N CYS A 272 -18.40 -5.82 13.21
CA CYS A 272 -18.08 -6.34 11.89
C CYS A 272 -17.95 -7.87 11.96
N GLU A 273 -18.39 -8.56 10.91
CA GLU A 273 -18.08 -9.97 10.73
C GLU A 273 -16.70 -10.08 10.08
N VAL A 274 -15.72 -10.65 10.79
CA VAL A 274 -14.39 -10.88 10.24
C VAL A 274 -14.21 -12.36 9.94
N LYS A 275 -14.07 -12.69 8.66
CA LYS A 275 -13.63 -14.01 8.19
C LYS A 275 -12.15 -13.98 7.92
N ARG A 276 -11.44 -15.02 8.34
CA ARG A 276 -9.99 -15.08 8.22
C ARG A 276 -9.55 -16.21 7.31
N ILE A 277 -8.51 -15.94 6.52
CA ILE A 277 -7.69 -16.93 5.84
C ILE A 277 -6.28 -16.87 6.42
N SER A 278 -5.91 -17.88 7.22
CA SER A 278 -4.55 -18.07 7.74
C SER A 278 -3.67 -18.98 6.89
N ASN A 279 -4.26 -19.60 5.87
CA ASN A 279 -3.57 -20.50 4.96
C ASN A 279 -4.04 -20.17 3.55
N LEU A 280 -3.12 -19.73 2.70
CA LEU A 280 -3.47 -19.21 1.37
C LEU A 280 -3.98 -20.30 0.43
N LYS A 281 -3.80 -21.59 0.76
CA LYS A 281 -4.47 -22.69 0.05
C LYS A 281 -6.00 -22.66 0.23
N LEU A 282 -6.47 -22.11 1.34
CA LEU A 282 -7.90 -21.91 1.63
C LEU A 282 -8.45 -20.64 0.98
N LEU A 283 -7.63 -19.86 0.26
CA LEU A 283 -8.09 -18.68 -0.47
C LEU A 283 -9.16 -19.05 -1.51
N TYR A 284 -9.07 -20.24 -2.09
CA TYR A 284 -10.08 -20.76 -3.01
C TYR A 284 -11.39 -21.12 -2.31
N ASP A 285 -11.33 -21.58 -1.05
CA ASP A 285 -12.55 -21.86 -0.27
C ASP A 285 -13.30 -20.56 0.02
N ALA A 286 -12.59 -19.44 0.14
CA ALA A 286 -13.20 -18.13 0.30
C ALA A 286 -13.98 -17.66 -0.94
N PHE A 287 -13.75 -18.27 -2.11
CA PHE A 287 -14.57 -18.01 -3.30
C PHE A 287 -15.98 -18.62 -3.19
N ALA A 288 -16.18 -19.57 -2.27
CA ALA A 288 -17.49 -20.12 -1.97
C ALA A 288 -18.22 -19.34 -0.85
N TRP A 289 -17.57 -18.35 -0.24
CA TRP A 289 -18.19 -17.54 0.81
C TRP A 289 -18.98 -16.37 0.22
N SER A 290 -19.85 -15.79 1.05
CA SER A 290 -20.47 -14.50 0.75
C SER A 290 -19.41 -13.45 0.43
N THR A 291 -19.62 -12.68 -0.64
CA THR A 291 -18.73 -11.60 -1.04
C THR A 291 -18.52 -10.61 0.12
N PRO A 292 -17.27 -10.40 0.58
CA PRO A 292 -16.99 -9.47 1.66
C PRO A 292 -17.13 -8.02 1.17
N ASP A 293 -17.39 -7.09 2.09
CA ASP A 293 -17.42 -5.66 1.83
C ASP A 293 -16.01 -5.08 1.59
N VAL A 294 -15.00 -5.63 2.29
CA VAL A 294 -13.58 -5.25 2.15
C VAL A 294 -12.68 -6.48 2.34
N ILE A 295 -11.59 -6.57 1.57
CA ILE A 295 -10.53 -7.57 1.79
C ILE A 295 -9.30 -6.87 2.35
N ALA A 296 -8.88 -7.22 3.56
CA ALA A 296 -7.65 -6.76 4.18
C ALA A 296 -6.55 -7.81 3.98
N ILE A 297 -5.40 -7.43 3.44
CA ILE A 297 -4.31 -8.34 3.07
C ILE A 297 -3.06 -7.89 3.80
N ASP A 298 -2.45 -8.77 4.59
CA ASP A 298 -1.16 -8.51 5.21
C ASP A 298 -0.04 -8.49 4.16
N GLU A 299 0.89 -7.52 4.26
CA GLU A 299 2.06 -7.45 3.38
C GLU A 299 3.12 -8.49 3.75
N GLY A 300 3.21 -8.87 5.02
CA GLY A 300 4.21 -9.76 5.60
C GLY A 300 3.91 -11.25 5.43
N THR A 301 3.02 -11.62 4.51
CA THR A 301 2.63 -13.01 4.28
C THR A 301 3.83 -13.88 3.88
N ARG A 302 3.96 -15.05 4.51
CA ARG A 302 5.11 -15.96 4.36
C ARG A 302 5.02 -16.83 3.13
N GLU A 303 3.84 -17.32 2.78
CA GLU A 303 3.67 -18.30 1.72
C GLU A 303 3.60 -17.65 0.34
N VAL A 304 2.82 -16.57 0.22
CA VAL A 304 2.57 -15.90 -1.07
C VAL A 304 2.54 -14.40 -0.86
N ASP A 305 3.29 -13.66 -1.68
CA ASP A 305 3.33 -12.20 -1.67
C ASP A 305 1.92 -11.58 -1.83
N ALA A 306 1.63 -10.53 -1.06
CA ALA A 306 0.33 -9.84 -1.04
C ALA A 306 -0.15 -9.39 -2.42
N ARG A 307 0.77 -9.04 -3.35
CA ARG A 307 0.40 -8.65 -4.72
C ARG A 307 -0.10 -9.84 -5.52
N THR A 308 0.49 -11.01 -5.31
CA THR A 308 0.04 -12.26 -5.94
C THR A 308 -1.34 -12.65 -5.42
N VAL A 309 -1.58 -12.56 -4.11
CA VAL A 309 -2.92 -12.74 -3.51
C VAL A 309 -3.93 -11.78 -4.16
N CYS A 310 -3.58 -10.49 -4.26
CA CYS A 310 -4.44 -9.49 -4.89
C CYS A 310 -4.76 -9.82 -6.36
N ARG A 311 -3.76 -10.27 -7.15
CA ARG A 311 -3.98 -10.70 -8.54
C ARG A 311 -4.93 -11.89 -8.64
N LEU A 312 -4.78 -12.89 -7.78
CA LEU A 312 -5.67 -14.05 -7.72
C LEU A 312 -7.11 -13.63 -7.40
N LEU A 313 -7.29 -12.74 -6.43
CA LEU A 313 -8.59 -12.16 -6.09
C LEU A 313 -9.19 -11.38 -7.26
N ASN A 314 -8.38 -10.66 -8.03
CA ASN A 314 -8.83 -9.92 -9.22
C ASN A 314 -9.17 -10.82 -10.42
N MET A 315 -8.70 -12.07 -10.45
CA MET A 315 -9.12 -13.06 -11.44
C MET A 315 -10.47 -13.68 -11.10
N ASN A 316 -10.89 -13.64 -9.83
CA ASN A 316 -12.20 -14.12 -9.40
C ASN A 316 -13.28 -13.07 -9.73
N ARG A 317 -14.32 -13.49 -10.48
CA ARG A 317 -15.39 -12.59 -10.94
C ARG A 317 -16.17 -11.92 -9.81
N GLU A 318 -16.30 -12.56 -8.66
CA GLU A 318 -17.06 -12.06 -7.51
C GLU A 318 -16.21 -11.16 -6.60
N LEU A 319 -14.90 -11.38 -6.57
CA LEU A 319 -13.99 -10.65 -5.68
C LEU A 319 -13.19 -9.54 -6.38
N LYS A 320 -13.19 -9.48 -7.71
CA LYS A 320 -12.41 -8.50 -8.48
C LYS A 320 -12.77 -7.05 -8.19
N ASP A 321 -14.02 -6.77 -7.84
CA ASP A 321 -14.50 -5.40 -7.59
C ASP A 321 -14.53 -5.05 -6.10
N VAL A 322 -14.32 -6.03 -5.22
CA VAL A 322 -14.24 -5.80 -3.77
C VAL A 322 -12.99 -4.95 -3.46
N PRO A 323 -13.07 -3.88 -2.65
CA PRO A 323 -11.91 -3.05 -2.36
C PRO A 323 -10.88 -3.80 -1.51
N LYS A 324 -9.60 -3.64 -1.86
CA LYS A 324 -8.47 -4.29 -1.19
C LYS A 324 -7.69 -3.29 -0.34
N LEU A 325 -7.54 -3.57 0.94
CA LEU A 325 -6.74 -2.81 1.90
C LEU A 325 -5.44 -3.58 2.20
N LEU A 326 -4.29 -3.02 1.86
CA LEU A 326 -3.01 -3.58 2.26
C LEU A 326 -2.66 -3.17 3.70
N LEU A 327 -2.26 -4.13 4.53
CA LEU A 327 -1.74 -3.90 5.88
C LEU A 327 -0.21 -4.04 5.83
N SER A 328 0.51 -2.94 5.97
CA SER A 328 1.95 -2.89 5.69
C SER A 328 2.77 -2.60 6.94
N GLU A 329 3.90 -3.27 7.15
CA GLU A 329 4.86 -2.88 8.19
C GLU A 329 5.79 -1.74 7.75
N ARG A 330 5.84 -1.44 6.44
CA ARG A 330 6.73 -0.45 5.87
C ARG A 330 6.19 0.97 6.07
N LYS A 331 7.08 1.87 6.49
CA LYS A 331 6.82 3.31 6.59
C LYS A 331 7.44 4.02 5.37
N GLY A 332 6.76 5.00 4.78
CA GLY A 332 7.36 5.95 3.82
C GLY A 332 7.35 5.54 2.33
N ARG A 333 8.34 6.06 1.56
CA ARG A 333 8.48 5.92 0.09
C ARG A 333 8.63 4.43 -0.29
N GLY A 334 7.63 3.88 -0.95
CA GLY A 334 7.49 2.46 -1.29
C GLY A 334 6.02 2.00 -1.35
N ILE A 335 5.15 2.75 -0.67
CA ILE A 335 3.68 2.57 -0.70
C ILE A 335 3.08 3.07 -2.03
N SER A 336 3.68 4.08 -2.68
CA SER A 336 3.22 4.64 -3.96
C SER A 336 3.16 3.59 -5.07
N ASP A 337 4.15 2.69 -5.13
CA ASP A 337 4.24 1.62 -6.13
C ASP A 337 3.21 0.50 -5.89
N GLN A 338 2.63 0.43 -4.69
CA GLN A 338 1.63 -0.57 -4.32
C GLN A 338 0.20 -0.10 -4.63
N SER A 339 -0.01 1.20 -4.85
CA SER A 339 -1.33 1.83 -5.08
C SER A 339 -2.10 1.26 -6.28
N ALA A 340 -1.41 0.68 -7.28
CA ALA A 340 -2.05 0.21 -8.51
C ALA A 340 -2.78 -1.15 -8.40
N LEU A 341 -2.69 -1.82 -7.25
CA LEU A 341 -3.36 -3.10 -6.96
C LEU A 341 -4.30 -3.03 -5.76
N PHE A 342 -3.97 -2.17 -4.79
CA PHE A 342 -4.76 -2.01 -3.57
C PHE A 342 -5.51 -0.69 -3.61
N SER A 343 -6.77 -0.70 -3.15
CA SER A 343 -7.59 0.50 -3.02
C SER A 343 -7.05 1.46 -1.97
N SER A 344 -6.28 0.94 -1.00
CA SER A 344 -5.67 1.71 0.07
C SER A 344 -4.57 0.91 0.78
N VAL A 345 -3.70 1.61 1.52
CA VAL A 345 -2.70 1.02 2.42
C VAL A 345 -2.88 1.56 3.84
N LEU A 346 -2.74 0.69 4.84
CA LEU A 346 -2.73 1.02 6.27
C LEU A 346 -1.46 0.46 6.91
N THR A 347 -0.64 1.35 7.49
CA THR A 347 0.65 0.97 8.09
C THR A 347 0.47 0.46 9.53
N LYS A 348 1.10 -0.66 9.85
CA LYS A 348 1.20 -1.24 11.19
C LYS A 348 2.25 -0.51 12.05
N PRO A 349 2.06 -0.41 13.38
CA PRO A 349 0.85 -0.78 14.11
C PRO A 349 -0.29 0.23 13.87
N PHE A 350 -1.54 -0.24 13.91
CA PHE A 350 -2.75 0.59 13.76
C PHE A 350 -3.78 0.31 14.85
N THR A 351 -4.57 1.31 15.20
CA THR A 351 -5.68 1.17 16.16
C THR A 351 -6.95 0.64 15.49
N ALA A 352 -7.87 0.09 16.28
CA ALA A 352 -9.19 -0.35 15.81
C ALA A 352 -9.95 0.76 15.09
N LYS A 353 -9.87 1.97 15.63
CA LYS A 353 -10.44 3.17 15.02
C LYS A 353 -9.84 3.43 13.65
N GLN A 354 -8.51 3.43 13.52
CA GLN A 354 -7.84 3.66 12.22
C GLN A 354 -8.21 2.61 11.18
N PHE A 355 -8.27 1.34 11.58
CA PHE A 355 -8.69 0.25 10.71
C PHE A 355 -10.13 0.43 10.21
N LEU A 356 -11.10 0.60 11.12
CA LEU A 356 -12.51 0.82 10.77
C LEU A 356 -12.71 1.99 9.83
N SER A 357 -12.07 3.10 10.17
CA SER A 357 -12.12 4.32 9.39
C SER A 357 -11.73 4.06 7.94
N ARG A 358 -10.70 3.24 7.73
CA ARG A 358 -10.27 2.90 6.38
C ARG A 358 -11.22 1.95 5.68
N VAL A 359 -11.73 0.92 6.37
CA VAL A 359 -12.71 -0.03 5.85
C VAL A 359 -13.98 0.69 5.37
N HIS A 360 -14.55 1.56 6.21
CA HIS A 360 -15.75 2.28 5.85
C HIS A 360 -15.54 3.29 4.72
N TYR A 361 -14.37 3.92 4.66
CA TYR A 361 -14.02 4.79 3.55
C TYR A 361 -14.04 4.00 2.24
N LEU A 362 -13.41 2.83 2.22
CA LEU A 362 -13.39 1.94 1.05
C LEU A 362 -14.78 1.45 0.66
N PHE A 363 -15.58 0.99 1.62
CA PHE A 363 -16.95 0.51 1.37
C PHE A 363 -17.83 1.58 0.71
N ARG A 364 -17.70 2.85 1.13
CA ARG A 364 -18.49 3.95 0.55
C ARG A 364 -18.07 4.30 -0.88
N GLN A 365 -16.80 4.12 -1.23
CA GLN A 365 -16.29 4.39 -2.58
C GLN A 365 -16.84 3.38 -3.60
N THR A 366 -17.11 2.15 -3.18
CA THR A 366 -17.62 1.08 -4.07
C THR A 366 -19.14 0.96 -4.09
N SER A 367 -19.85 1.67 -3.21
CA SER A 367 -21.32 1.68 -3.13
C SER A 367 -21.98 2.80 -3.98
N LYS A 368 -21.21 3.55 -4.75
CA LYS A 368 -21.67 4.56 -5.73
C LYS A 368 -21.65 3.97 -7.12
#